data_AF-A0A934VRP8-F1
#
_entry.id   AF-A0A934VRP8-F1
#
_cell.length_a   1.000
_cell.length_b   1.000
_cell.length_c   1.000
_cell.angle_alpha   90.00
_cell.angle_beta   90.00
_cell.angle_gamma   90.00
#
_symmetry.space_group_name_H-M   'P 1'
#
loop_
_entity.id
_entity.type
_entity.pdbx_description
1 polymer ?
#
loop_
_entity_poly.entity_id
_entity_poly.type
_entity_poly.pdbx_seq_one_letter_code
_entity_poly.pdbx_strand_id
1 'polypeptide(L)'
;MNPALSAPKHGCAAWFLGCILYLFLALNVIGDEGIIGLLSQSIIGALFSIILVGVAWIVGLILRIPSVARLWYSNALPSISVILLALGVLYYGRDLGFITTYISTDANLPLQDLHPAAAFGSVFAAVFGTLHFSSGIRSQSDKNKIG
;
A
#
# COMPACT_ATOMS: atom_id res chain seq x y z
N MET A 1 9.23 20.21 -22.02
CA MET A 1 8.89 20.17 -20.57
C MET A 1 8.55 18.73 -20.25
N ASN A 2 9.40 18.01 -19.49
CA ASN A 2 9.22 16.57 -19.25
C ASN A 2 7.97 16.36 -18.39
N PRO A 3 6.90 15.71 -18.89
CA PRO A 3 5.69 15.47 -18.10
C PRO A 3 5.94 14.60 -16.85
N ALA A 4 7.12 13.98 -16.77
CA ALA A 4 7.61 13.22 -15.61
C ALA A 4 7.83 14.07 -14.33
N LEU A 5 7.73 15.40 -14.39
CA LEU A 5 7.95 16.28 -13.23
C LEU A 5 6.67 16.80 -12.55
N SER A 6 5.48 16.32 -12.91
CA SER A 6 4.26 16.71 -12.17
C SER A 6 4.16 15.93 -10.86
N ALA A 7 3.90 16.62 -9.75
CA ALA A 7 3.68 16.02 -8.44
C ALA A 7 2.62 14.89 -8.48
N PRO A 8 2.75 13.85 -7.63
CA PRO A 8 1.82 12.73 -7.62
C PRO A 8 0.39 13.24 -7.35
N LYS A 9 -0.50 13.09 -8.35
CA LYS A 9 -1.88 13.59 -8.30
C LYS A 9 -2.80 12.74 -7.41
N HIS A 10 -2.36 11.55 -7.04
CA HIS A 10 -3.16 10.55 -6.33
C HIS A 10 -2.81 10.46 -4.84
N GLY A 11 -2.19 11.49 -4.26
CA GLY A 11 -1.82 11.53 -2.84
C GLY A 11 -2.98 11.18 -1.90
N CYS A 12 -4.15 11.80 -2.10
CA CYS A 12 -5.34 11.51 -1.29
C CYS A 12 -5.84 10.08 -1.44
N ALA A 13 -5.77 9.50 -2.65
CA ALA A 13 -6.21 8.12 -2.90
C ALA A 13 -5.27 7.10 -2.23
N ALA A 14 -3.96 7.34 -2.30
CA ALA A 14 -2.97 6.52 -1.59
C ALA A 14 -3.13 6.62 -0.06
N TRP A 15 -3.45 7.83 0.44
CA TRP A 15 -3.73 8.06 1.86
C TRP A 15 -4.99 7.31 2.30
N PHE A 16 -6.07 7.40 1.53
CA PHE A 16 -7.33 6.71 1.82
C PHE A 16 -7.17 5.18 1.78
N LEU A 17 -6.45 4.64 0.80
CA LEU A 17 -6.15 3.22 0.72
C LEU A 17 -5.29 2.74 1.90
N GLY A 18 -4.29 3.52 2.30
CA GLY A 18 -3.48 3.26 3.49
C GLY A 18 -4.33 3.22 4.77
N CYS A 19 -5.25 4.15 4.93
CA CYS A 19 -6.20 4.16 6.05
C CYS A 19 -7.11 2.93 6.06
N ILE A 20 -7.64 2.50 4.90
CA ILE A 20 -8.47 1.29 4.81
C ILE A 20 -7.66 0.05 5.18
N LEU A 21 -6.46 -0.13 4.61
CA LEU A 21 -5.61 -1.28 4.90
C LEU A 21 -5.20 -1.31 6.38
N TYR A 22 -4.90 -0.14 6.96
CA TYR A 22 -4.65 -0.02 8.39
C TYR A 22 -5.86 -0.45 9.22
N LEU A 23 -7.07 0.01 8.88
CA LEU A 23 -8.28 -0.39 9.59
C LEU A 23 -8.51 -1.90 9.53
N PHE A 24 -8.24 -2.56 8.41
CA PHE A 24 -8.32 -4.02 8.31
C PHE A 24 -7.31 -4.73 9.22
N LEU A 25 -6.08 -4.22 9.32
CA LEU A 25 -5.07 -4.73 10.25
C LEU A 25 -5.46 -4.48 11.71
N ALA A 26 -5.90 -3.27 12.04
CA ALA A 26 -6.32 -2.86 13.38
C ALA A 26 -7.57 -3.63 13.86
N LEU A 27 -8.55 -3.88 12.99
CA LEU A 27 -9.76 -4.64 13.34
C LEU A 27 -9.45 -6.08 13.77
N ASN A 28 -8.34 -6.68 13.32
CA ASN A 28 -7.89 -7.98 13.83
C ASN A 28 -7.30 -7.88 15.25
N VAL A 29 -6.82 -6.71 15.65
CA VAL A 29 -6.19 -6.46 16.96
C VAL A 29 -7.20 -5.96 18.01
N ILE A 30 -8.30 -5.30 17.61
CA ILE A 30 -9.30 -4.71 18.53
C ILE A 30 -10.10 -5.75 19.34
N GLY A 31 -10.03 -7.04 19.00
CA GLY A 31 -10.77 -8.09 19.68
C GLY A 31 -10.61 -8.11 21.21
N ASP A 32 -9.44 -7.73 21.73
CA ASP A 32 -9.09 -7.92 23.15
C ASP A 32 -9.03 -6.65 24.00
N GLU A 33 -8.88 -5.45 23.42
CA GLU A 33 -8.56 -4.21 24.20
C GLU A 33 -9.75 -3.24 24.43
N GLY A 34 -10.91 -3.50 23.83
CA GLY A 34 -12.11 -2.65 23.99
C GLY A 34 -11.99 -1.23 23.42
N ILE A 35 -12.89 -0.31 23.82
CA ILE A 35 -13.03 1.05 23.25
C ILE A 35 -11.77 1.91 23.43
N ILE A 36 -11.00 1.69 24.51
CA ILE A 36 -9.76 2.44 24.77
C ILE A 36 -8.67 2.05 23.75
N GLY A 37 -8.60 0.77 23.39
CA GLY A 37 -7.72 0.28 22.32
C GLY A 37 -8.03 0.93 20.97
N LEU A 38 -9.28 1.31 20.71
CA LEU A 38 -9.67 1.95 19.45
C LEU A 38 -9.05 3.35 19.29
N LEU A 39 -8.92 4.12 20.36
CA LEU A 39 -8.29 5.44 20.35
C LEU A 39 -6.76 5.36 20.20
N SER A 40 -6.10 4.49 20.97
CA SER A 40 -4.65 4.29 20.87
C SER A 40 -4.26 3.78 19.48
N GLN A 41 -5.02 2.82 18.94
CA GLN A 41 -4.82 2.32 17.58
C GLN A 41 -5.11 3.37 16.52
N SER A 42 -6.09 4.25 16.70
CA SER A 42 -6.33 5.33 15.72
C SER A 42 -5.13 6.28 15.63
N ILE A 43 -4.52 6.64 16.76
CA ILE A 43 -3.32 7.50 16.81
C ILE A 43 -2.12 6.78 16.19
N ILE A 44 -1.88 5.52 16.58
CA ILE A 44 -0.78 4.71 16.04
C ILE A 44 -0.95 4.55 14.52
N GLY A 45 -2.17 4.33 14.06
CA GLY A 45 -2.49 4.22 12.63
C GLY A 45 -2.22 5.47 11.84
N ALA A 46 -2.61 6.62 12.37
CA ALA A 46 -2.32 7.90 11.74
C ALA A 46 -0.80 8.12 11.62
N LEU A 47 -0.03 7.83 12.68
CA LEU A 47 1.43 7.93 12.66
C LEU A 47 2.06 6.98 11.64
N PHE A 48 1.65 5.71 11.65
CA PHE A 48 2.13 4.72 10.68
C PHE A 48 1.78 5.10 9.24
N SER A 49 0.57 5.61 8.99
CA SER A 49 0.15 6.08 7.67
C SER A 49 1.02 7.23 7.17
N ILE A 50 1.30 8.23 8.02
CA ILE A 50 2.19 9.35 7.69
C ILE A 50 3.60 8.84 7.34
N ILE A 51 4.16 7.96 8.18
CA ILE A 51 5.50 7.39 7.97
C ILE A 51 5.53 6.60 6.66
N LEU A 52 4.56 5.72 6.45
CA LEU A 52 4.52 4.81 5.31
C LEU A 52 4.34 5.57 3.99
N VAL A 53 3.48 6.58 3.96
CA VAL A 53 3.30 7.48 2.81
C VAL A 53 4.56 8.31 2.57
N GLY A 54 5.20 8.81 3.64
CA GLY A 54 6.46 9.54 3.55
C GLY A 54 7.60 8.70 2.96
N VAL A 55 7.77 7.47 3.45
CA VAL A 55 8.75 6.52 2.92
C VAL A 55 8.41 6.15 1.47
N ALA A 56 7.14 5.92 1.14
CA ALA A 56 6.73 5.60 -0.22
C ALA A 56 7.06 6.73 -1.19
N TRP A 57 6.88 7.98 -0.75
CA TRP A 57 7.25 9.17 -1.51
C TRP A 57 8.77 9.28 -1.72
N ILE A 58 9.58 9.01 -0.68
CA ILE A 58 11.05 9.01 -0.76
C ILE A 58 11.53 7.91 -1.72
N VAL A 59 11.00 6.70 -1.60
CA VAL A 59 11.30 5.58 -2.51
C VAL A 59 10.86 5.93 -3.93
N GLY A 60 9.77 6.67 -4.08
CA GLY A 60 9.31 7.23 -5.35
C GLY A 60 10.31 8.15 -6.04
N LEU A 61 11.28 8.72 -5.32
CA LEU A 61 12.37 9.48 -5.92
C LEU A 61 13.27 8.59 -6.79
N ILE A 62 13.39 7.29 -6.49
CA ILE A 62 14.12 6.33 -7.32
C ILE A 62 13.44 6.18 -8.69
N LEU A 63 12.10 6.28 -8.75
CA LEU A 63 11.36 6.31 -10.01
C LEU A 63 11.66 7.56 -10.87
N ARG A 64 12.44 8.54 -10.37
CA ARG A 64 12.92 9.67 -11.19
C ARG A 64 14.10 9.30 -12.07
N ILE A 65 14.76 8.15 -11.83
CA ILE A 65 15.82 7.67 -12.70
C ILE A 65 15.22 7.36 -14.08
N PRO A 66 15.71 7.96 -15.18
CA PRO A 66 15.04 7.90 -16.49
C PRO A 66 14.71 6.49 -16.99
N SER A 67 15.62 5.53 -16.76
CA SER A 67 15.44 4.14 -17.18
C SER A 67 14.29 3.46 -16.44
N VAL A 68 14.19 3.67 -15.13
CA VAL A 68 13.14 3.09 -14.28
C VAL A 68 11.82 3.81 -14.50
N ALA A 69 11.87 5.14 -14.59
CA ALA A 69 10.73 5.99 -14.91
C ALA A 69 10.05 5.53 -16.21
N ARG A 70 10.84 5.28 -17.25
CA ARG A 70 10.32 4.86 -18.56
C ARG A 70 9.57 3.55 -18.47
N LEU A 71 10.10 2.57 -17.74
CA LEU A 71 9.44 1.28 -17.57
C LEU A 71 8.17 1.41 -16.72
N TRP A 72 8.25 2.12 -15.59
CA TRP A 72 7.15 2.29 -14.65
C TRP A 72 5.98 3.08 -15.25
N TYR A 73 6.28 4.21 -15.90
CA TYR A 73 5.27 5.10 -16.48
C TYR A 73 4.90 4.75 -17.92
N SER A 74 5.48 3.69 -18.52
CA SER A 74 5.12 3.26 -19.88
C SER A 74 3.65 2.92 -20.04
N ASN A 75 3.05 2.27 -19.03
CA ASN A 75 1.67 1.81 -19.00
C ASN A 75 1.16 1.79 -17.54
N ALA A 76 -0.13 1.55 -17.32
CA ALA A 76 -0.69 1.34 -15.97
C ALA A 76 -0.35 -0.04 -15.37
N LEU A 77 0.13 -0.98 -16.20
CA LEU A 77 0.38 -2.37 -15.80
C LEU A 77 1.33 -2.53 -14.60
N PRO A 78 2.49 -1.84 -14.50
CA PRO A 78 3.39 -2.03 -13.37
C PRO A 78 2.73 -1.68 -12.03
N SER A 79 1.98 -0.57 -11.98
CA SER A 79 1.26 -0.14 -10.78
C SER A 79 0.18 -1.15 -10.38
N ILE A 80 -0.63 -1.61 -11.35
CA ILE A 80 -1.68 -2.61 -11.11
C ILE A 80 -1.07 -3.92 -10.61
N SER A 81 0.00 -4.40 -11.25
CA SER A 81 0.68 -5.64 -10.85
C SER A 81 1.21 -5.57 -9.43
N VAL A 82 1.81 -4.44 -9.01
CA VAL A 82 2.30 -4.26 -7.65
C VAL A 82 1.17 -4.24 -6.63
N ILE A 83 0.04 -3.58 -6.93
CA ILE A 83 -1.14 -3.57 -6.07
C ILE A 83 -1.74 -4.98 -5.94
N LEU A 84 -1.92 -5.69 -7.07
CA LEU A 84 -2.46 -7.06 -7.07
C LEU A 84 -1.54 -8.03 -6.31
N LEU A 85 -0.22 -7.92 -6.50
CA LEU A 85 0.73 -8.74 -5.78
C LEU A 85 0.69 -8.46 -4.26
N ALA A 86 0.61 -7.19 -3.87
CA ALA A 86 0.44 -6.80 -2.47
C ALA A 86 -0.84 -7.38 -1.84
N LEU A 87 -1.97 -7.28 -2.54
CA LEU A 87 -3.24 -7.88 -2.11
C LEU A 87 -3.13 -9.41 -2.04
N GLY A 88 -2.45 -10.03 -3.01
CA GLY A 88 -2.18 -11.46 -3.03
C GLY A 88 -1.37 -11.92 -1.82
N VAL A 89 -0.34 -11.17 -1.42
CA VAL A 89 0.44 -11.48 -0.20
C VAL A 89 -0.38 -11.24 1.07
N LEU A 90 -1.22 -10.21 1.13
CA LEU A 90 -2.11 -10.02 2.28
C LEU A 90 -3.12 -11.16 2.45
N TYR A 91 -3.66 -11.67 1.34
CA TYR A 91 -4.70 -12.70 1.38
C TYR A 91 -4.15 -14.12 1.49
N TYR A 92 -3.11 -14.44 0.71
CA TYR A 92 -2.53 -15.80 0.62
C TYR A 92 -1.16 -15.91 1.30
N GLY A 93 -0.65 -14.85 1.93
CA GLY A 93 0.70 -14.86 2.50
C GLY A 93 0.91 -15.92 3.57
N ARG A 94 -0.15 -16.27 4.32
CA ARG A 94 -0.11 -17.38 5.27
C ARG A 94 0.13 -18.72 4.56
N ASP A 95 -0.61 -18.98 3.49
CA ASP A 95 -0.47 -20.21 2.70
C ASP A 95 0.85 -20.27 1.92
N LEU A 96 1.43 -19.11 1.61
CA LEU A 96 2.78 -18.99 1.02
C LEU A 96 3.91 -19.22 2.04
N GLY A 97 3.58 -19.44 3.32
CA GLY A 97 4.55 -19.72 4.38
C GLY A 97 5.11 -18.48 5.09
N PHE A 98 4.56 -17.29 4.84
CA PHE A 98 4.89 -16.08 5.61
C PHE A 98 4.18 -16.09 6.96
N ILE A 99 4.46 -17.09 7.79
CA ILE A 99 3.77 -17.29 9.07
C ILE A 99 4.69 -16.88 10.21
N THR A 100 4.15 -16.20 11.21
CA THR A 100 4.77 -16.08 12.53
C THR A 100 3.87 -16.76 13.55
N THR A 101 4.49 -17.48 14.49
CA THR A 101 3.79 -18.09 15.61
C THR A 101 4.01 -17.27 16.86
N TYR A 102 2.93 -16.88 17.54
CA TYR A 102 2.99 -16.29 18.87
C TYR A 102 2.08 -17.08 19.81
N ILE A 103 2.40 -17.02 21.09
CA ILE A 103 1.61 -17.64 22.15
C ILE A 103 0.63 -16.57 22.63
N SER A 104 -0.68 -16.80 22.46
CA SER A 104 -1.68 -15.91 23.05
C SER A 104 -1.64 -16.04 24.57
N THR A 105 -1.60 -14.90 25.24
CA THR A 105 -1.62 -14.79 26.71
C THR A 105 -2.92 -15.34 27.31
N ASP A 106 -4.03 -15.27 26.58
CA ASP A 106 -5.36 -15.63 27.09
C ASP A 106 -5.67 -17.12 26.92
N ALA A 107 -5.26 -17.71 25.79
CA ALA A 107 -5.56 -19.10 25.48
C ALA A 107 -4.39 -20.07 25.76
N ASN A 108 -3.15 -19.56 25.93
CA ASN A 108 -1.92 -20.38 25.93
C ASN A 108 -1.81 -21.32 24.71
N LEU A 109 -2.47 -20.95 23.61
CA LEU A 109 -2.44 -21.70 22.36
C LEU A 109 -1.53 -20.99 21.35
N PRO A 110 -0.76 -21.74 20.55
CA PRO A 110 0.01 -21.17 19.46
C PRO A 110 -0.94 -20.69 18.36
N LEU A 111 -0.97 -19.38 18.14
CA LEU A 111 -1.66 -18.74 17.03
C LEU A 111 -0.68 -18.49 15.89
N GLN A 112 -1.17 -18.68 14.67
CA GLN A 112 -0.43 -18.47 13.44
C GLN A 112 -1.01 -17.29 12.69
N ASP A 113 -0.24 -16.21 12.61
CA ASP A 113 -0.59 -15.02 11.83
C ASP A 113 0.41 -14.75 10.71
N LEU A 114 0.00 -13.88 9.80
CA LEU A 114 0.87 -13.36 8.75
C LEU A 114 2.08 -12.66 9.38
N HIS A 115 3.26 -12.99 8.90
CA HIS A 115 4.50 -12.40 9.39
C HIS A 115 4.44 -10.86 9.26
N PRO A 116 4.75 -10.08 10.32
CA PRO A 116 4.57 -8.63 10.32
C PRO A 116 5.28 -7.95 9.15
N ALA A 117 6.50 -8.38 8.82
CA ALA A 117 7.25 -7.83 7.69
C ALA A 117 6.52 -8.05 6.34
N ALA A 118 5.85 -9.20 6.14
CA ALA A 118 5.08 -9.46 4.94
C ALA A 118 3.82 -8.59 4.88
N ALA A 119 3.14 -8.42 6.02
CA ALA A 119 1.99 -7.52 6.14
C ALA A 119 2.38 -6.06 5.82
N PHE A 120 3.39 -5.52 6.51
CA PHE A 120 3.86 -4.14 6.29
C PHE A 120 4.40 -3.92 4.88
N GLY A 121 5.19 -4.87 4.36
CA GLY A 121 5.72 -4.80 3.00
C GLY A 121 4.62 -4.76 1.94
N SER A 122 3.55 -5.52 2.15
CA SER A 122 2.39 -5.54 1.25
C SER A 122 1.60 -4.23 1.30
N VAL A 123 1.32 -3.71 2.50
CA VAL A 123 0.66 -2.41 2.63
C VAL A 123 1.49 -1.30 1.98
N PHE A 124 2.80 -1.30 2.21
CA PHE A 124 3.73 -0.38 1.56
C PHE A 124 3.67 -0.48 0.04
N ALA A 125 3.75 -1.69 -0.52
CA ALA A 125 3.69 -1.91 -1.95
C ALA A 125 2.37 -1.42 -2.56
N ALA A 126 1.23 -1.69 -1.91
CA ALA A 126 -0.08 -1.23 -2.36
C ALA A 126 -0.19 0.30 -2.36
N VAL A 127 0.28 0.96 -1.29
CA VAL A 127 0.30 2.43 -1.18
C VAL A 127 1.23 3.02 -2.23
N PHE A 128 2.42 2.46 -2.42
CA PHE A 128 3.39 2.90 -3.43
C PHE A 128 2.83 2.79 -4.85
N GLY A 129 2.24 1.63 -5.20
CA GLY A 129 1.62 1.40 -6.51
C GLY A 129 0.49 2.39 -6.79
N THR A 130 -0.29 2.74 -5.76
CA THR A 130 -1.39 3.70 -5.85
C THR A 130 -0.89 5.14 -5.97
N LEU A 131 0.11 5.52 -5.17
CA LEU A 131 0.70 6.86 -5.19
C LEU A 131 1.32 7.19 -6.56
N HIS A 132 1.98 6.20 -7.16
CA HIS A 132 2.69 6.31 -8.44
C HIS A 132 1.92 5.67 -9.60
N PHE A 133 0.59 5.65 -9.52
CA PHE A 133 -0.24 5.10 -10.58
C PHE A 133 -0.07 5.88 -11.88
N SER A 134 0.39 5.21 -12.95
CA SER A 134 0.53 5.82 -14.27
C SER A 134 -0.83 5.94 -14.95
N SER A 135 -1.36 7.16 -15.06
CA SER A 135 -2.61 7.45 -15.78
C SER A 135 -2.42 7.54 -17.30
N GLY A 136 -1.75 6.54 -17.88
CA GLY A 136 -1.41 6.43 -19.31
C GLY A 136 -2.60 6.50 -20.28
N ILE A 137 -3.84 6.66 -19.80
CA ILE A 137 -5.07 6.81 -20.58
C ILE A 137 -5.32 8.28 -20.97
N ARG A 138 -4.30 9.00 -21.46
CA ARG A 138 -4.47 10.39 -21.93
C ARG A 138 -4.10 10.64 -23.39
N SER A 139 -4.22 9.64 -24.26
CA SER A 139 -3.92 9.84 -25.69
C SER A 139 -4.81 9.06 -26.66
N GLN A 140 -6.13 9.03 -26.41
CA GLN A 140 -7.09 8.72 -27.49
C GLN A 140 -8.29 9.66 -27.55
N SER A 141 -8.73 10.26 -26.44
CA SER A 141 -9.88 11.20 -26.48
C SER A 141 -9.59 12.53 -27.19
N ASP A 142 -8.33 12.98 -27.29
CA ASP A 142 -8.00 14.22 -28.00
C ASP A 142 -7.78 14.03 -29.51
N LYS A 143 -7.57 12.79 -29.98
CA LYS A 143 -7.52 12.51 -31.42
C LYS A 143 -8.91 12.45 -32.07
N ASN A 144 -9.96 12.24 -31.28
CA ASN A 144 -11.33 12.12 -31.77
C ASN A 144 -12.15 13.43 -31.73
N LYS A 145 -11.49 14.56 -31.41
CA LYS A 145 -12.11 15.90 -31.43
C LYS A 145 -11.65 16.79 -32.59
N ILE A 146 -10.83 16.25 -33.50
CA ILE A 146 -10.31 16.96 -34.68
C ILE A 146 -10.72 16.22 -35.98
N GLY A 147 -11.68 15.29 -35.89
CA GLY A 147 -12.28 14.59 -37.03
C GLY A 147 -13.71 15.04 -37.25
#